data_AF-A0A6N2AJ13-F1
#
_entry.id   AF-A0A6N2AJ13-F1
#
_cell.length_a   1.000
_cell.length_b   1.000
_cell.length_c   1.000
_cell.angle_alpha   90.00
_cell.angle_beta   90.00
_cell.angle_gamma   90.00
#
_symmetry.space_group_name_H-M   'P 1'
#
loop_
_entity.id
_entity.type
_entity.pdbx_description
1 polymer ?
#
loop_
_entity_poly.entity_id
_entity_poly.type
_entity_poly.pdbx_seq_one_letter_code
_entity_poly.pdbx_strand_id
1 'polypeptide(L)'
;MSQPGRPWEDGHINTIMYYLRKKAKYSQTVTSYSTVDCWFMAWIDNIEKQWRQSECDMRCISPDHDVGQCIRGYKLLANIPWDRVDEVIIPININDKFHWFLVVFRIKRRCLYVYDSMMGGSVHSRKVKEAVDKLATMIPLFLTSIWFYGKRLDLHANNLPNYQQKSHSEPLSIKNVTHVPQQEESSNDCGLYTSVFAEYMSNDVFDIAHIDIDSKYHRQRYGTLLWHYAKSKNDEGAISESEVTRTIASKKGGPRTHKEKVMDTTNYPTQKFRNRK
;
A
#
# COMPACT_ATOMS: atom_id res chain seq x y z
N MET A 1 -20.00 5.22 -0.77
CA MET A 1 -19.33 4.79 0.48
C MET A 1 -20.33 4.08 1.37
N SER A 2 -19.90 3.04 2.10
CA SER A 2 -20.81 2.24 2.91
C SER A 2 -21.35 2.99 4.13
N GLN A 3 -22.60 2.68 4.50
CA GLN A 3 -23.28 3.23 5.67
C GLN A 3 -22.49 2.94 6.96
N PRO A 4 -22.63 3.76 8.02
CA PRO A 4 -22.03 3.48 9.33
C PRO A 4 -22.33 2.05 9.80
N GLY A 5 -21.33 1.38 10.38
CA GLY A 5 -21.46 0.00 10.87
C GLY A 5 -21.34 -1.09 9.79
N ARG A 6 -21.26 -0.76 8.50
CA ARG A 6 -20.94 -1.74 7.45
C ARG A 6 -19.43 -1.83 7.19
N PRO A 7 -18.86 -3.06 7.14
CA PRO A 7 -17.44 -3.25 6.82
C PRO A 7 -17.13 -2.72 5.42
N TRP A 8 -15.86 -2.39 5.20
CA TRP A 8 -15.36 -2.03 3.88
C TRP A 8 -14.85 -3.28 3.17
N GLU A 9 -15.33 -3.48 1.96
CA GLU A 9 -14.92 -4.56 1.06
C GLU A 9 -13.72 -4.14 0.20
N ASP A 10 -13.12 -5.11 -0.50
CA ASP A 10 -11.99 -4.94 -1.43
C ASP A 10 -12.15 -3.75 -2.38
N GLY A 11 -13.35 -3.57 -2.96
CA GLY A 11 -13.63 -2.45 -3.86
C GLY A 11 -13.45 -1.08 -3.21
N HIS A 12 -13.80 -0.93 -1.93
CA HIS A 12 -13.61 0.33 -1.18
C HIS A 12 -12.11 0.61 -0.98
N ILE A 13 -11.38 -0.38 -0.49
CA ILE A 13 -9.94 -0.26 -0.20
C ILE A 13 -9.15 -0.02 -1.49
N ASN A 14 -9.42 -0.79 -2.54
CA ASN A 14 -8.75 -0.63 -3.84
C ASN A 14 -8.99 0.75 -4.44
N THR A 15 -10.21 1.29 -4.32
CA THR A 15 -10.51 2.65 -4.81
C THR A 15 -9.68 3.70 -4.08
N ILE A 16 -9.53 3.58 -2.76
CA ILE A 16 -8.72 4.51 -1.97
C ILE A 16 -7.23 4.36 -2.28
N MET A 17 -6.72 3.13 -2.35
CA MET A 17 -5.32 2.89 -2.71
C MET A 17 -4.99 3.40 -4.10
N TYR A 18 -5.89 3.21 -5.07
CA TYR A 18 -5.76 3.76 -6.42
C TYR A 18 -5.75 5.29 -6.39
N TYR A 19 -6.66 5.92 -5.65
CA TYR A 19 -6.67 7.38 -5.47
C TYR A 19 -5.33 7.89 -4.88
N LEU A 20 -4.83 7.26 -3.81
CA LEU A 20 -3.54 7.63 -3.22
C LEU A 20 -2.38 7.42 -4.21
N ARG A 21 -2.40 6.35 -5.00
CA ARG A 21 -1.36 6.09 -6.01
C ARG A 21 -1.37 7.11 -7.14
N LYS A 22 -2.56 7.50 -7.59
CA LYS A 22 -2.80 8.60 -8.54
C LYS A 22 -2.23 9.91 -8.01
N LYS A 23 -2.58 10.25 -6.76
CA LYS A 23 -2.08 11.45 -6.07
C LYS A 23 -0.55 11.46 -6.07
N ALA A 24 0.09 10.34 -5.74
CA ALA A 24 1.55 10.23 -5.81
C ALA A 24 2.09 10.43 -7.23
N LYS A 25 1.58 9.66 -8.20
CA LYS A 25 2.12 9.62 -9.56
C LYS A 25 2.05 10.95 -10.29
N TYR A 26 1.02 11.75 -10.02
CA TYR A 26 0.78 13.03 -10.67
C TYR A 26 0.99 14.23 -9.75
N SER A 27 1.54 14.02 -8.54
CA SER A 27 1.92 15.13 -7.67
C SER A 27 2.98 16.01 -8.34
N GLN A 28 2.91 17.31 -8.05
CA GLN A 28 3.96 18.26 -8.44
C GLN A 28 5.16 18.24 -7.48
N THR A 29 5.00 17.60 -6.32
CA THR A 29 6.05 17.37 -5.33
C THR A 29 6.60 15.95 -5.45
N VAL A 30 7.85 15.73 -5.04
CA VAL A 30 8.44 14.39 -4.98
C VAL A 30 7.69 13.58 -3.94
N THR A 31 6.93 12.58 -4.37
CA THR A 31 6.27 11.63 -3.46
C THR A 31 7.14 10.42 -3.23
N SER A 32 7.27 10.00 -1.96
CA SER A 32 8.13 8.89 -1.57
C SER A 32 7.40 7.54 -1.50
N TYR A 33 6.14 7.42 -1.92
CA TYR A 33 5.36 6.19 -1.73
C TYR A 33 4.70 5.65 -3.00
N SER A 34 4.47 4.33 -2.99
CA SER A 34 3.52 3.64 -3.88
C SER A 34 2.52 2.84 -3.04
N THR A 35 1.46 2.34 -3.68
CA THR A 35 0.45 1.47 -3.04
C THR A 35 0.23 0.23 -3.88
N VAL A 36 -0.19 -0.88 -3.28
CA VAL A 36 -0.72 -2.05 -4.00
C VAL A 36 -2.22 -2.19 -3.79
N ASP A 37 -2.86 -3.08 -4.54
CA ASP A 37 -4.26 -3.46 -4.32
C ASP A 37 -4.37 -4.69 -3.40
N CYS A 38 -5.60 -5.05 -3.03
CA CYS A 38 -5.88 -6.17 -2.15
C CYS A 38 -5.47 -7.54 -2.72
N TRP A 39 -5.34 -7.65 -4.05
CA TRP A 39 -4.94 -8.89 -4.73
C TRP A 39 -3.47 -9.25 -4.51
N PHE A 40 -2.65 -8.28 -4.11
CA PHE A 40 -1.22 -8.50 -3.89
C PHE A 40 -0.95 -9.65 -2.91
N MET A 41 -1.72 -9.74 -1.82
CA MET A 41 -1.56 -10.84 -0.86
C MET A 41 -1.94 -12.20 -1.45
N ALA A 42 -2.99 -12.27 -2.27
CA ALA A 42 -3.38 -13.50 -2.95
C ALA A 42 -2.28 -14.00 -3.92
N TRP A 43 -1.61 -13.08 -4.62
CA TRP A 43 -0.46 -13.43 -5.46
C TRP A 43 0.71 -13.95 -4.63
N ILE A 44 1.00 -13.31 -3.49
CA ILE A 44 2.04 -13.75 -2.54
C ILE A 44 1.73 -15.15 -1.98
N ASP A 45 0.50 -15.39 -1.54
CA ASP A 45 0.08 -16.69 -1.01
C ASP A 45 0.23 -17.82 -2.05
N ASN A 46 -0.17 -17.56 -3.29
CA ASN A 46 -0.07 -18.55 -4.36
C ASN A 46 1.39 -18.90 -4.67
N ILE A 47 2.25 -17.89 -4.84
CA ILE A 47 3.65 -18.14 -5.18
C ILE A 47 4.45 -18.70 -4.00
N GLU A 48 4.14 -18.30 -2.77
CA GLU A 48 4.79 -18.83 -1.57
C GLU A 48 4.52 -20.34 -1.43
N LYS A 49 3.28 -20.77 -1.66
CA LYS A 49 2.92 -22.18 -1.67
C LYS A 49 3.70 -22.97 -2.75
N GLN A 50 3.74 -22.45 -3.97
CA GLN A 50 4.48 -23.09 -5.07
C GLN A 50 5.98 -23.17 -4.78
N TRP A 51 6.56 -22.08 -4.26
CA TRP A 51 7.97 -22.02 -3.88
C TRP A 51 8.31 -23.05 -2.80
N ARG A 52 7.48 -23.21 -1.76
CA ARG A 52 7.67 -24.27 -0.75
C ARG A 52 7.57 -25.67 -1.32
N GLN A 53 6.61 -25.91 -2.22
CA GLN A 53 6.43 -27.20 -2.89
C GLN A 53 7.61 -27.56 -3.80
N SER A 54 8.31 -26.55 -4.32
CA SER A 54 9.53 -26.71 -5.12
C SER A 54 10.81 -26.87 -4.28
N GLU A 55 10.70 -27.14 -2.98
CA GLU A 55 11.84 -27.17 -2.05
C GLU A 55 12.62 -25.84 -2.04
N CYS A 56 11.88 -24.73 -2.11
CA CYS A 56 12.40 -23.37 -2.09
C CYS A 56 13.27 -23.00 -3.31
N ASP A 57 13.01 -23.57 -4.48
CA ASP A 57 13.72 -23.26 -5.71
C ASP A 57 13.50 -21.82 -6.18
N MET A 58 14.58 -21.04 -6.26
CA MET A 58 14.56 -19.66 -6.72
C MET A 58 14.11 -19.49 -8.18
N ARG A 59 14.16 -20.54 -9.00
CA ARG A 59 13.64 -20.51 -10.39
C ARG A 59 12.14 -20.26 -10.43
N CYS A 60 11.40 -20.54 -9.35
CA CYS A 60 9.97 -20.21 -9.23
C CYS A 60 9.71 -18.69 -9.11
N ILE A 61 10.70 -17.90 -8.68
CA ILE A 61 10.55 -16.46 -8.41
C ILE A 61 10.79 -15.65 -9.70
N SER A 62 9.88 -15.80 -10.66
CA SER A 62 9.99 -15.14 -11.96
C SER A 62 9.68 -13.64 -11.89
N PRO A 63 10.47 -12.76 -12.54
CA PRO A 63 10.13 -11.35 -12.77
C PRO A 63 8.78 -11.12 -13.47
N ASP A 64 8.29 -12.11 -14.22
CA ASP A 64 7.04 -12.05 -14.97
C ASP A 64 5.82 -12.49 -14.16
N HIS A 65 6.02 -13.02 -12.96
CA HIS A 65 4.94 -13.25 -12.02
C HIS A 65 4.30 -11.93 -11.59
N ASP A 66 3.01 -11.95 -11.25
CA ASP A 66 2.22 -10.76 -10.92
C ASP A 66 2.83 -9.90 -9.79
N VAL A 67 3.49 -10.53 -8.81
CA VAL A 67 4.25 -9.82 -7.77
C VAL A 67 5.41 -9.03 -8.38
N GLY A 68 6.22 -9.64 -9.23
CA GLY A 68 7.34 -8.98 -9.91
C GLY A 68 6.87 -7.85 -10.82
N GLN A 69 5.81 -8.08 -11.59
CA GLN A 69 5.18 -7.06 -12.45
C GLN A 69 4.58 -5.90 -11.64
N CYS A 70 4.03 -6.17 -10.46
CA CYS A 70 3.54 -5.15 -9.53
C CYS A 70 4.68 -4.28 -9.02
N ILE A 71 5.77 -4.89 -8.51
CA ILE A 71 6.94 -4.17 -8.00
C ILE A 71 7.58 -3.31 -9.12
N ARG A 72 7.61 -3.82 -10.35
CA ARG A 72 8.14 -3.11 -11.52
C ARG A 72 7.24 -1.99 -12.06
N GLY A 73 6.02 -1.83 -11.55
CA GLY A 73 5.10 -0.78 -11.99
C GLY A 73 4.25 -1.12 -13.22
N TYR A 74 4.18 -2.40 -13.61
CA TYR A 74 3.50 -2.85 -14.83
C TYR A 74 2.13 -3.50 -14.58
N LYS A 75 1.87 -3.99 -13.37
CA LYS A 75 0.62 -4.71 -13.05
C LYS A 75 -0.59 -3.82 -12.73
N LEU A 76 -0.37 -2.67 -12.09
CA LEU A 76 -1.45 -1.84 -11.55
C LEU A 76 -1.58 -0.51 -12.30
N LEU A 77 -2.80 0.06 -12.32
CA LEU A 77 -3.04 1.41 -12.82
C LEU A 77 -2.34 2.45 -11.96
N ALA A 78 -1.83 3.50 -12.61
CA ALA A 78 -1.08 4.58 -11.98
C ALA A 78 0.10 4.10 -11.10
N ASN A 79 0.65 2.91 -11.38
CA ASN A 79 1.69 2.34 -10.53
C ASN A 79 3.03 3.06 -10.68
N ILE A 80 3.67 3.31 -9.54
CA ILE A 80 5.03 3.81 -9.43
C ILE A 80 5.92 2.61 -9.10
N PRO A 81 6.94 2.29 -9.93
CA PRO A 81 7.88 1.22 -9.64
C PRO A 81 8.53 1.40 -8.27
N TRP A 82 8.71 0.30 -7.53
CA TRP A 82 9.20 0.37 -6.15
C TRP A 82 10.63 0.92 -6.05
N ASP A 83 11.41 0.85 -7.14
CA ASP A 83 12.76 1.44 -7.20
C ASP A 83 12.76 2.97 -7.29
N ARG A 84 11.59 3.63 -7.26
CA ARG A 84 11.45 5.08 -7.29
C ARG A 84 10.83 5.68 -6.03
N VAL A 85 10.57 4.85 -5.03
CA VAL A 85 9.88 5.23 -3.78
C VAL A 85 10.65 4.69 -2.58
N ASP A 86 10.44 5.27 -1.41
CA ASP A 86 11.03 4.81 -0.14
C ASP A 86 10.03 4.02 0.71
N GLU A 87 8.74 4.19 0.45
CA GLU A 87 7.65 3.51 1.12
C GLU A 87 6.71 2.79 0.14
N VAL A 88 6.21 1.62 0.55
CA VAL A 88 5.11 0.94 -0.15
C VAL A 88 4.01 0.59 0.83
N ILE A 89 2.80 1.05 0.53
CA ILE A 89 1.61 0.82 1.33
C ILE A 89 0.87 -0.41 0.80
N ILE A 90 0.68 -1.40 1.69
CA ILE A 90 0.14 -2.71 1.36
C ILE A 90 -1.06 -3.00 2.28
N PRO A 91 -2.31 -2.81 1.81
CA PRO A 91 -3.47 -3.27 2.57
C PRO A 91 -3.58 -4.78 2.52
N ILE A 92 -3.85 -5.40 3.66
CA ILE A 92 -4.02 -6.85 3.77
C ILE A 92 -5.41 -7.15 4.31
N ASN A 93 -6.13 -8.03 3.60
CA ASN A 93 -7.39 -8.61 4.05
C ASN A 93 -7.14 -10.02 4.59
N ILE A 94 -7.51 -10.26 5.84
CA ILE A 94 -7.64 -11.61 6.38
C ILE A 94 -9.07 -12.07 6.07
N ASN A 95 -9.24 -12.64 4.88
CA ASN A 95 -10.56 -12.93 4.27
C ASN A 95 -11.52 -13.69 5.19
N ASP A 96 -11.02 -14.68 5.95
CA ASP A 96 -11.85 -15.50 6.83
C ASP A 96 -12.28 -14.79 8.13
N LYS A 97 -11.85 -13.53 8.32
CA LYS A 97 -12.20 -12.67 9.46
C LYS A 97 -12.78 -11.31 9.04
N PHE A 98 -12.91 -11.03 7.74
CA PHE A 98 -13.29 -9.70 7.23
C PHE A 98 -12.49 -8.57 7.89
N HIS A 99 -11.19 -8.82 8.12
CA HIS A 99 -10.33 -7.92 8.87
C HIS A 99 -9.27 -7.32 7.96
N TRP A 100 -9.22 -5.99 7.94
CA TRP A 100 -8.19 -5.22 7.26
C TRP A 100 -7.14 -4.71 8.24
N PHE A 101 -5.89 -4.87 7.85
CA PHE A 101 -4.76 -4.20 8.47
C PHE A 101 -3.81 -3.66 7.39
N LEU A 102 -2.87 -2.80 7.78
CA LEU A 102 -1.94 -2.17 6.86
C LEU A 102 -0.51 -2.63 7.13
N VAL A 103 0.22 -2.93 6.06
CA VAL A 103 1.68 -3.07 6.09
C VAL A 103 2.31 -1.94 5.29
N VAL A 104 3.29 -1.25 5.89
CA VAL A 104 4.12 -0.28 5.20
C VAL A 104 5.52 -0.85 5.06
N PHE A 105 5.93 -1.19 3.85
CA PHE A 105 7.30 -1.55 3.58
C PHE A 105 8.15 -0.29 3.46
N ARG A 106 9.02 -0.06 4.46
CA ARG A 106 10.00 1.03 4.43
C ARG A 106 11.30 0.51 3.86
N ILE A 107 11.54 0.79 2.59
CA ILE A 107 12.65 0.25 1.80
C ILE A 107 13.97 0.63 2.46
N LYS A 108 14.25 1.91 2.70
CA LYS A 108 15.51 2.35 3.36
C LYS A 108 15.75 1.72 4.76
N ARG A 109 14.70 1.22 5.42
CA ARG A 109 14.80 0.54 6.72
C ARG A 109 14.84 -0.99 6.60
N ARG A 110 14.67 -1.55 5.40
CA ARG A 110 14.51 -3.00 5.16
C ARG A 110 13.47 -3.63 6.09
N CYS A 111 12.36 -2.93 6.34
CA CYS A 111 11.43 -3.29 7.41
C CYS A 111 9.97 -3.13 7.00
N LEU A 112 9.15 -4.12 7.35
CA LEU A 112 7.69 -4.07 7.30
C LEU A 112 7.16 -3.50 8.60
N TYR A 113 6.43 -2.40 8.53
CA TYR A 113 5.71 -1.79 9.66
C TYR A 113 4.25 -2.22 9.60
N VAL A 114 3.76 -2.88 10.63
CA VAL A 114 2.42 -3.45 10.70
C VAL A 114 1.53 -2.55 11.55
N TYR A 115 0.50 -2.00 10.94
CA TYR A 115 -0.56 -1.26 11.60
C TYR A 115 -1.82 -2.12 11.62
N ASP A 116 -2.32 -2.40 12.82
CA ASP A 116 -3.55 -3.15 13.05
C ASP A 116 -4.42 -2.35 14.02
N SER A 117 -5.60 -1.92 13.54
CA SER A 117 -6.53 -1.13 14.34
C SER A 117 -7.29 -1.97 15.37
N MET A 118 -7.26 -3.31 15.24
CA MET A 118 -8.00 -4.21 16.10
C MET A 118 -7.10 -4.77 17.21
N MET A 119 -7.56 -4.68 18.46
CA MET A 119 -7.01 -5.48 19.54
C MET A 119 -7.59 -6.90 19.50
N GLY A 120 -7.02 -7.76 18.66
CA GLY A 120 -7.45 -9.14 18.58
C GLY A 120 -6.75 -10.07 19.59
N GLY A 121 -7.40 -11.18 19.93
CA GLY A 121 -6.80 -12.26 20.73
C GLY A 121 -5.76 -13.08 19.97
N SER A 122 -5.23 -14.14 20.60
CA SER A 122 -4.11 -14.95 20.05
C SER A 122 -4.31 -15.49 18.63
N VAL A 123 -5.53 -15.92 18.28
CA VAL A 123 -5.86 -16.41 16.92
C VAL A 123 -5.79 -15.28 15.90
N HIS A 124 -6.10 -14.05 16.29
CA HIS A 124 -5.95 -12.87 15.44
C HIS A 124 -4.48 -12.55 15.20
N SER A 125 -3.72 -12.39 16.28
CA SER A 125 -2.28 -12.10 16.19
C SER A 125 -1.54 -13.14 15.36
N ARG A 126 -1.92 -14.43 15.47
CA ARG A 126 -1.33 -15.50 14.66
C ARG A 126 -1.60 -15.31 13.16
N LYS A 127 -2.84 -15.00 12.76
CA LYS A 127 -3.18 -14.82 11.33
C LYS A 127 -2.51 -13.57 10.73
N VAL A 128 -2.46 -12.47 11.49
CA VAL A 128 -1.71 -11.26 11.10
C VAL A 128 -0.24 -11.63 10.89
N LYS A 129 0.37 -12.32 11.86
CA LYS A 129 1.77 -12.75 11.76
C LYS A 129 2.02 -13.65 10.56
N GLU A 130 1.17 -14.66 10.32
CA GLU A 130 1.29 -15.57 9.17
C GLU A 130 1.28 -14.82 7.83
N ALA A 131 0.40 -13.82 7.67
CA ALA A 131 0.37 -13.00 6.46
C ALA A 131 1.63 -12.13 6.31
N VAL A 132 2.09 -11.48 7.39
CA VAL A 132 3.26 -10.59 7.34
C VAL A 132 4.56 -11.38 7.17
N ASP A 133 4.69 -12.56 7.75
CA ASP A 133 5.87 -13.43 7.58
C ASP A 133 6.06 -13.84 6.11
N LYS A 134 4.96 -14.13 5.40
CA LYS A 134 4.99 -14.43 3.96
C LYS A 134 5.47 -13.21 3.16
N LEU A 135 4.97 -12.01 3.45
CA LEU A 135 5.46 -10.78 2.82
C LEU A 135 6.95 -10.57 3.10
N ALA A 136 7.37 -10.71 4.35
CA ALA A 136 8.76 -10.52 4.77
C ALA A 136 9.71 -11.49 4.07
N THR A 137 9.24 -12.71 3.77
CA THR A 137 9.99 -13.73 3.05
C THR A 137 9.98 -13.48 1.55
N MET A 138 8.82 -13.30 0.93
CA MET A 138 8.68 -13.30 -0.52
C MET A 138 9.14 -12.00 -1.17
N ILE A 139 8.94 -10.84 -0.53
CA ILE A 139 9.31 -9.55 -1.12
C ILE A 139 10.82 -9.52 -1.48
N PRO A 140 11.76 -9.81 -0.56
CA PRO A 140 13.20 -9.84 -0.89
C PRO A 140 13.58 -10.78 -2.05
N LEU A 141 12.91 -11.92 -2.19
CA LEU A 141 13.16 -12.86 -3.29
C LEU A 141 12.82 -12.21 -4.63
N PHE A 142 11.66 -11.55 -4.72
CA PHE A 142 11.25 -10.82 -5.91
C PHE A 142 12.12 -9.59 -6.17
N LEU A 143 12.50 -8.82 -5.14
CA LEU A 143 13.42 -7.70 -5.30
C LEU A 143 14.75 -8.17 -5.91
N THR A 144 15.24 -9.33 -5.47
CA THR A 144 16.46 -9.94 -6.03
C THR A 144 16.26 -10.37 -7.48
N SER A 145 15.16 -11.08 -7.80
CA SER A 145 14.93 -11.62 -9.14
C SER A 145 14.75 -10.55 -10.22
N ILE A 146 14.18 -9.39 -9.87
CA ILE A 146 13.99 -8.26 -10.79
C ILE A 146 15.19 -7.30 -10.85
N TRP A 147 16.31 -7.65 -10.21
CA TRP A 147 17.50 -6.81 -10.10
C TRP A 147 17.20 -5.44 -9.45
N PHE A 148 16.38 -5.41 -8.40
CA PHE A 148 15.98 -4.15 -7.74
C PHE A 148 17.18 -3.37 -7.18
N TYR A 149 18.08 -4.04 -6.47
CA TYR A 149 19.16 -3.39 -5.70
C TYR A 149 20.18 -2.68 -6.58
N GLY A 150 20.37 -3.13 -7.82
CA GLY A 150 21.24 -2.43 -8.74
C GLY A 150 20.64 -1.14 -9.31
N LYS A 151 19.31 -0.95 -9.23
CA LYS A 151 18.65 0.34 -9.50
C LYS A 151 18.66 1.26 -8.29
N ARG A 152 18.76 0.69 -7.09
CA ARG A 152 18.77 1.37 -5.80
C ARG A 152 20.15 1.35 -5.16
N LEU A 153 21.14 1.81 -5.90
CA LEU A 153 22.53 1.91 -5.43
C LEU A 153 22.67 2.80 -4.18
N ASP A 154 21.73 3.73 -3.98
CA ASP A 154 21.63 4.59 -2.79
C ASP A 154 21.49 3.79 -1.49
N LEU A 155 20.90 2.58 -1.52
CA LEU A 155 20.75 1.74 -0.34
C LEU A 155 22.11 1.23 0.19
N HIS A 156 23.08 1.06 -0.71
CA HIS A 156 24.44 0.64 -0.37
C HIS A 156 25.39 1.84 -0.20
N ALA A 157 25.31 2.83 -1.09
CA ALA A 157 26.17 4.01 -1.06
C ALA A 157 26.04 4.81 0.24
N ASN A 158 24.85 4.84 0.84
CA ASN A 158 24.58 5.55 2.08
C ASN A 158 24.95 4.75 3.35
N ASN A 159 25.59 3.59 3.22
CA ASN A 159 25.98 2.72 4.34
C ASN A 159 24.82 2.45 5.32
N LEU A 160 23.61 2.27 4.79
CA LEU A 160 22.43 2.07 5.64
C LEU A 160 22.63 0.80 6.50
N PRO A 161 22.59 0.90 7.84
CA PRO A 161 22.91 -0.22 8.73
C PRO A 161 22.08 -1.48 8.45
N ASN A 162 20.82 -1.29 8.04
CA ASN A 162 19.89 -2.38 7.75
C ASN A 162 20.18 -3.11 6.43
N TYR A 163 21.15 -2.65 5.64
CA TYR A 163 21.60 -3.26 4.38
C TYR A 163 23.05 -3.77 4.45
N GLN A 164 23.79 -3.41 5.49
CA GLN A 164 25.15 -3.89 5.69
C GLN A 164 25.16 -5.38 6.05
N GLN A 165 26.02 -6.15 5.40
CA GLN A 165 26.26 -7.58 5.67
C GLN A 165 25.02 -8.48 5.54
N LYS A 166 23.94 -7.99 4.91
CA LYS A 166 22.72 -8.77 4.66
C LYS A 166 22.65 -9.24 3.22
N SER A 167 22.21 -10.48 3.03
CA SER A 167 21.90 -10.97 1.68
C SER A 167 20.69 -10.20 1.12
N HIS A 168 20.71 -9.91 -0.18
CA HIS A 168 19.59 -9.28 -0.88
C HIS A 168 18.27 -10.05 -0.72
N SER A 169 18.35 -11.39 -0.63
CA SER A 169 17.22 -12.31 -0.45
C SER A 169 16.84 -12.59 1.01
N GLU A 170 17.60 -12.08 1.99
CA GLU A 170 17.30 -12.30 3.42
C GLU A 170 15.91 -11.73 3.78
N PRO A 171 15.11 -12.40 4.63
CA PRO A 171 13.82 -11.87 5.05
C PRO A 171 13.87 -10.45 5.63
N LEU A 172 12.81 -9.67 5.41
CA LEU A 172 12.67 -8.33 5.98
C LEU A 172 12.42 -8.39 7.49
N SER A 173 12.89 -7.39 8.22
CA SER A 173 12.49 -7.24 9.62
C SER A 173 11.03 -6.80 9.71
N ILE A 174 10.34 -7.19 10.78
CA ILE A 174 8.93 -6.83 11.02
C ILE A 174 8.85 -6.00 12.32
N LYS A 175 8.08 -4.92 12.30
CA LYS A 175 7.79 -4.08 13.47
C LYS A 175 6.30 -3.78 13.55
N ASN A 176 5.68 -4.08 14.68
CA ASN A 176 4.31 -3.63 14.96
C ASN A 176 4.35 -2.16 15.37
N VAL A 177 3.48 -1.34 14.80
CA VAL A 177 3.29 0.04 15.22
C VAL A 177 2.45 0.02 16.50
N THR A 178 2.99 0.56 17.58
CA THR A 178 2.32 0.63 18.89
C THR A 178 1.80 2.04 19.15
N HIS A 179 0.92 2.18 20.14
CA HIS A 179 0.31 3.47 20.52
C HIS A 179 -0.35 4.17 19.33
N VAL A 180 -1.19 3.46 18.60
CA VAL A 180 -1.92 4.00 17.44
C VAL A 180 -3.41 4.04 17.71
N PRO A 181 -4.19 4.84 16.97
CA PRO A 181 -5.64 4.85 17.09
C PRO A 181 -6.18 3.45 16.79
N GLN A 182 -6.98 2.94 17.71
CA GLN A 182 -7.64 1.65 17.63
C GLN A 182 -9.13 1.85 17.39
N GLN A 183 -9.73 0.89 16.68
CA GLN A 183 -11.17 0.86 16.49
C GLN A 183 -11.86 0.33 17.75
N GLU A 184 -13.11 0.72 17.97
CA GLU A 184 -13.94 0.10 19.02
C GLU A 184 -14.13 -1.39 18.74
N GLU A 185 -14.12 -2.23 19.78
CA GLU A 185 -14.14 -3.70 19.63
C GLU A 185 -15.34 -4.22 18.83
N SER A 186 -16.50 -3.55 18.98
CA SER A 186 -17.74 -3.88 18.28
C SER A 186 -17.91 -3.19 16.92
N SER A 187 -16.92 -2.39 16.49
CA SER A 187 -16.99 -1.65 15.22
C SER A 187 -16.52 -2.49 14.02
N ASN A 188 -17.08 -2.19 12.86
CA ASN A 188 -16.69 -2.76 11.57
C ASN A 188 -15.85 -1.76 10.76
N ASP A 189 -14.95 -1.03 11.43
CA ASP A 189 -14.24 0.11 10.86
C ASP A 189 -12.78 -0.19 10.49
N CYS A 190 -12.29 -1.43 10.59
CA CYS A 190 -10.89 -1.76 10.30
C CYS A 190 -10.41 -1.32 8.91
N GLY A 191 -11.27 -1.44 7.89
CA GLY A 191 -10.96 -0.95 6.54
C GLY A 191 -10.91 0.58 6.45
N LEU A 192 -11.72 1.28 7.25
CA LEU A 192 -11.66 2.73 7.39
C LEU A 192 -10.35 3.16 8.06
N TYR A 193 -10.01 2.56 9.21
CA TYR A 193 -8.77 2.84 9.93
C TYR A 193 -7.54 2.55 9.07
N THR A 194 -7.52 1.41 8.36
CA THR A 194 -6.48 1.05 7.38
C THR A 194 -6.31 2.14 6.31
N SER A 195 -7.42 2.68 5.80
CA SER A 195 -7.40 3.71 4.76
C SER A 195 -6.94 5.07 5.30
N VAL A 196 -7.42 5.47 6.48
CA VAL A 196 -6.98 6.70 7.16
C VAL A 196 -5.48 6.64 7.45
N PHE A 197 -4.98 5.50 7.94
CA PHE A 197 -3.54 5.32 8.18
C PHE A 197 -2.74 5.41 6.88
N ALA A 198 -3.19 4.75 5.81
CA ALA A 198 -2.55 4.85 4.49
C ALA A 198 -2.46 6.30 4.00
N GLU A 199 -3.50 7.10 4.21
CA GLU A 199 -3.48 8.52 3.88
C GLU A 199 -2.50 9.32 4.77
N TYR A 200 -2.44 9.07 6.08
CA TYR A 200 -1.42 9.73 6.93
C TYR A 200 -0.01 9.40 6.49
N MET A 201 0.29 8.13 6.19
CA MET A 201 1.59 7.72 5.67
C MET A 201 1.90 8.39 4.33
N SER A 202 0.89 8.57 3.47
CA SER A 202 1.04 9.24 2.17
C SER A 202 1.43 10.72 2.27
N ASN A 203 1.20 11.34 3.44
CA ASN A 203 1.55 12.72 3.73
C ASN A 203 2.71 12.81 4.74
N ASP A 204 3.53 11.76 4.85
CA ASP A 204 4.71 11.68 5.73
C ASP A 204 4.42 11.82 7.23
N VAL A 205 3.18 11.58 7.66
CA VAL A 205 2.76 11.63 9.07
C VAL A 205 2.86 10.24 9.70
N PHE A 206 4.03 9.89 10.25
CA PHE A 206 4.27 8.57 10.83
C PHE A 206 3.88 8.45 12.31
N ASP A 207 3.84 9.56 13.04
CA ASP A 207 3.39 9.61 14.43
C ASP A 207 1.92 10.01 14.47
N ILE A 208 1.07 9.07 14.84
CA ILE A 208 -0.38 9.26 14.90
C ILE A 208 -0.97 8.90 16.26
N ALA A 209 -0.13 8.77 17.30
CA ALA A 209 -0.55 8.26 18.59
C ALA A 209 -1.65 9.08 19.28
N HIS A 210 -1.71 10.37 18.96
CA HIS A 210 -2.64 11.32 19.54
C HIS A 210 -3.79 11.71 18.61
N ILE A 211 -3.95 11.00 17.48
CA ILE A 211 -5.00 11.28 16.51
C ILE A 211 -6.29 10.58 16.94
N ASP A 212 -7.33 11.35 17.18
CA ASP A 212 -8.68 10.85 17.37
C ASP A 212 -9.32 10.64 16.00
N ILE A 213 -9.75 9.41 15.68
CA ILE A 213 -10.36 9.06 14.40
C ILE A 213 -11.88 9.03 14.58
N ASP A 214 -12.57 10.07 14.12
CA ASP A 214 -14.03 10.04 13.99
C ASP A 214 -14.44 9.24 12.75
N SER A 215 -14.86 7.99 12.96
CA SER A 215 -15.26 7.09 11.89
C SER A 215 -16.38 7.67 10.99
N LYS A 216 -17.35 8.39 11.58
CA LYS A 216 -18.48 8.95 10.85
C LYS A 216 -18.02 10.08 9.94
N TYR A 217 -17.21 10.98 10.47
CA TYR A 217 -16.60 12.06 9.71
C TYR A 217 -15.76 11.51 8.54
N HIS A 218 -14.85 10.57 8.79
CA HIS A 218 -13.97 10.06 7.74
C HIS A 218 -14.74 9.30 6.66
N ARG A 219 -15.80 8.54 7.00
CA ARG A 219 -16.67 7.90 6.01
C ARG A 219 -17.36 8.90 5.09
N GLN A 220 -17.88 10.00 5.65
CA GLN A 220 -18.48 11.08 4.87
C GLN A 220 -17.44 11.77 3.98
N ARG A 221 -16.26 12.08 4.54
CA ARG A 221 -15.17 12.72 3.82
C ARG A 221 -14.70 11.89 2.63
N TYR A 222 -14.47 10.59 2.80
CA TYR A 222 -14.12 9.71 1.68
C TYR A 222 -15.24 9.64 0.64
N GLY A 223 -16.50 9.69 1.05
CA GLY A 223 -17.64 9.75 0.13
C GLY A 223 -17.62 11.01 -0.74
N THR A 224 -17.45 12.16 -0.12
CA THR A 224 -17.33 13.45 -0.81
C THR A 224 -16.10 13.47 -1.71
N LEU A 225 -14.94 13.03 -1.22
CA LEU A 225 -13.67 13.04 -1.96
C LEU A 225 -13.76 12.21 -3.24
N LEU A 226 -14.23 10.95 -3.13
CA LEU A 226 -14.32 10.05 -4.27
C LEU A 226 -15.40 10.51 -5.27
N TRP A 227 -16.50 11.09 -4.78
CA TRP A 227 -17.52 11.67 -5.66
C TRP A 227 -16.98 12.86 -6.46
N HIS A 228 -16.29 13.80 -5.80
CA HIS A 228 -15.65 14.93 -6.49
C HIS A 228 -14.64 14.46 -7.53
N TYR A 229 -13.79 13.51 -7.17
CA TYR A 229 -12.81 12.95 -8.09
C TYR A 229 -13.47 12.29 -9.31
N ALA A 230 -14.51 11.47 -9.11
CA ALA A 230 -15.25 10.85 -10.20
C ALA A 230 -15.94 11.90 -11.10
N LYS A 231 -16.51 12.96 -10.50
CA LYS A 231 -17.12 14.06 -11.24
C LYS A 231 -16.10 14.82 -12.08
N SER A 232 -14.96 15.22 -11.50
CA SER A 232 -13.88 15.90 -12.25
C SER A 232 -13.39 15.05 -13.42
N LYS A 233 -13.21 13.75 -13.23
CA LYS A 233 -12.82 12.84 -14.33
C LYS A 233 -13.84 12.81 -15.47
N ASN A 234 -15.13 12.78 -15.14
CA ASN A 234 -16.19 12.82 -16.13
C ASN A 234 -16.21 14.15 -16.88
N ASP A 235 -16.08 15.27 -16.16
CA ASP A 235 -16.07 16.62 -16.74
C ASP A 235 -14.85 16.83 -17.66
N GLU A 236 -13.71 16.21 -17.34
CA GLU A 236 -12.46 16.27 -18.12
C GLU A 236 -12.39 15.23 -19.26
N GLY A 237 -13.36 14.31 -19.36
CA GLY A 237 -13.35 13.23 -20.35
C GLY A 237 -12.18 12.24 -20.20
N ALA A 238 -11.61 12.10 -19.00
CA ALA A 238 -10.42 11.30 -18.75
C ALA A 238 -10.74 9.79 -18.71
N ILE A 239 -10.01 8.98 -19.49
CA ILE A 239 -10.17 7.52 -19.53
C ILE A 239 -9.03 6.83 -18.75
N SER A 240 -9.39 6.10 -17.69
CA SER A 240 -8.44 5.47 -16.75
C SER A 240 -7.56 4.36 -17.37
N GLU A 241 -7.99 3.73 -18.47
CA GLU A 241 -7.29 2.59 -19.09
C GLU A 241 -5.93 2.96 -19.74
N SER A 242 -5.70 4.25 -20.00
CA SER A 242 -4.45 4.74 -20.61
C SER A 242 -3.24 4.78 -19.65
N GLU A 243 -3.44 4.45 -18.37
CA GLU A 243 -2.48 4.70 -17.28
C GLU A 243 -1.61 3.48 -16.92
N VAL A 244 -1.84 2.32 -17.54
CA VAL A 244 -0.95 1.15 -17.42
C VAL A 244 0.37 1.48 -18.10
N THR A 245 1.48 1.32 -17.39
CA THR A 245 2.82 1.57 -17.94
C THR A 245 3.19 0.46 -18.94
N ARG A 246 2.70 0.59 -20.19
CA ARG A 246 3.08 -0.10 -21.44
C ARG A 246 3.24 -1.63 -21.35
N THR A 247 2.20 -2.36 -21.74
CA THR A 247 2.33 -3.72 -22.32
C THR A 247 2.63 -3.56 -23.83
N ILE A 248 3.46 -4.43 -24.39
CA ILE A 248 4.03 -4.34 -25.75
C ILE A 248 2.95 -4.19 -26.86
N ALA A 249 3.21 -3.24 -27.77
CA ALA A 249 2.61 -3.01 -29.09
C ALA A 249 1.12 -2.59 -29.19
N SER A 250 0.88 -1.28 -29.32
CA SER A 250 -0.22 -0.75 -30.15
C SER A 250 0.34 0.29 -31.12
N LYS A 251 0.50 -0.12 -32.38
CA LYS A 251 0.64 0.78 -33.53
C LYS A 251 -0.73 1.42 -33.77
N LYS A 252 -0.97 2.61 -33.24
CA LYS A 252 -1.81 3.68 -33.82
C LYS A 252 -1.88 4.84 -32.82
N GLY A 253 -1.52 6.04 -33.29
CA GLY A 253 -1.71 7.36 -32.67
C GLY A 253 -1.74 7.43 -31.15
N GLY A 254 -0.62 7.82 -30.53
CA GLY A 254 -0.54 8.01 -29.09
C GLY A 254 -1.60 8.98 -28.55
N PRO A 255 -2.32 8.67 -27.46
CA PRO A 255 -3.23 9.60 -26.81
C PRO A 255 -2.44 10.77 -26.19
N ARG A 256 -2.99 11.99 -26.32
CA ARG A 256 -2.45 13.19 -25.67
C ARG A 256 -2.61 13.07 -24.15
N THR A 257 -1.49 13.10 -23.42
CA THR A 257 -1.47 13.21 -21.97
C THR A 257 -1.86 14.64 -21.56
N HIS A 258 -3.11 14.84 -21.18
CA HIS A 258 -3.50 16.05 -20.45
C HIS A 258 -3.02 15.93 -18.99
N LYS A 259 -2.42 17.02 -18.47
CA LYS A 259 -1.96 17.10 -17.08
C LYS A 259 -3.18 17.11 -16.15
N GLU A 260 -3.63 15.93 -15.73
CA GLU A 260 -4.71 15.75 -14.75
C GLU A 260 -4.23 16.29 -13.40
N LYS A 261 -4.89 17.34 -12.91
CA LYS A 261 -4.51 18.02 -11.67
C LYS A 261 -5.24 17.34 -10.51
N VAL A 262 -4.59 16.38 -9.86
CA VAL A 262 -5.14 15.81 -8.62
C VAL A 262 -5.27 16.93 -7.59
N MET A 263 -6.47 17.10 -7.04
CA MET A 263 -6.79 18.19 -6.12
C MET A 263 -5.93 18.10 -4.85
N ASP A 264 -5.29 19.21 -4.47
CA ASP A 264 -4.49 19.29 -3.25
C ASP A 264 -5.40 19.30 -2.03
N THR A 265 -5.36 18.23 -1.24
CA THR A 265 -6.22 18.03 -0.05
C THR A 265 -5.52 18.40 1.26
N THR A 266 -4.32 19.00 1.22
CA THR A 266 -3.61 19.45 2.43
C THR A 266 -4.40 20.46 3.28
N ASN A 267 -5.43 21.10 2.70
CA ASN A 267 -6.27 22.11 3.36
C ASN A 267 -7.58 21.59 4.01
N TYR A 268 -7.82 20.27 4.07
CA TYR A 268 -8.96 19.77 4.85
C TYR A 268 -8.55 19.55 6.32
N PRO A 269 -9.32 20.06 7.30
CA PRO A 269 -8.89 20.07 8.68
C PRO A 269 -8.67 18.65 9.19
N THR A 270 -7.42 18.34 9.50
CA THR A 270 -7.06 17.26 10.42
C THR A 270 -7.67 17.62 11.77
N GLN A 271 -8.38 16.68 12.39
CA GLN A 271 -8.99 16.87 13.70
C GLN A 271 -7.91 17.33 14.70
N LYS A 272 -8.17 18.44 15.39
CA LYS A 272 -7.20 19.13 16.25
C LYS A 272 -6.59 18.17 17.27
N PHE A 273 -5.27 18.20 17.42
CA PHE A 273 -4.55 17.63 18.56
C PHE A 273 -5.24 18.06 19.86
N ARG A 274 -5.76 17.10 20.63
CA ARG A 274 -6.26 17.36 21.97
C ARG A 274 -5.06 17.42 22.92
N ASN A 275 -4.52 18.62 23.13
CA ASN A 275 -3.67 18.86 24.29
C ASN A 275 -4.56 18.76 25.54
N ARG A 276 -4.44 17.66 26.30
CA ARG A 276 -4.98 17.63 27.67
C ARG A 276 -4.00 18.39 28.57
N LYS A 277 -4.52 19.41 29.25
CA LYS A 277 -3.88 20.05 30.41
C LYS A 277 -3.70 19.04 31.54
#